data_AF-A0AB39JC14-F1
#
_entry.id   AF-A0AB39JC14-F1
#
_cell.length_a   1.000
_cell.length_b   1.000
_cell.length_c   1.000
_cell.angle_alpha   90.00
_cell.angle_beta   90.00
_cell.angle_gamma   90.00
#
_symmetry.space_group_name_H-M   'P 1'
#
loop_
_entity.id
_entity.type
_entity.pdbx_description
1 polymer ?
#
loop_
_entity_poly.entity_id
_entity_poly.type
_entity_poly.pdbx_seq_one_letter_code
_entity_poly.pdbx_strand_id
1 'polypeptide(L)'
;MMIDVWFDCRQDANNKDPDQHSLTLKRYHAKLWTKPLPNGRQLTMLDQGAYLIASDGQCQIPVSSDNMAATFEAWKRNKLIVEQTPQDVLTAIDNVDWRIGSEIIFPSELRGGTQTINRARGWRRKIGDRFDLTLECIARWYQGEDSPLIDVFDRYRDFFEWFGDFQGYVDFFLLQDFVDDEYQVNILTNFDNF
;
A
#
# COMPACT_ATOMS: atom_id res chain seq x y z
N MET A 1 5.01 17.83 13.82
CA MET A 1 3.75 17.10 14.09
C MET A 1 4.08 15.69 14.58
N MET A 2 3.48 15.21 15.66
CA MET A 2 3.58 13.80 16.09
C MET A 2 2.55 12.98 15.29
N ILE A 3 2.88 11.75 14.89
CA ILE A 3 1.92 10.86 14.21
C ILE A 3 1.14 10.15 15.30
N ASP A 4 -0.18 10.30 15.29
CA ASP A 4 -1.06 9.50 16.13
C ASP A 4 -1.49 8.28 15.32
N VAL A 5 -0.94 7.12 15.68
CA VAL A 5 -1.22 5.85 14.99
C VAL A 5 -2.64 5.34 15.26
N TRP A 6 -3.37 5.95 16.20
CA TRP A 6 -4.74 5.59 16.56
C TRP A 6 -5.79 6.52 15.93
N PHE A 7 -5.37 7.57 15.22
CA PHE A 7 -6.28 8.48 14.55
C PHE A 7 -7.02 7.78 13.41
N ASP A 8 -8.35 7.85 13.44
CA ASP A 8 -9.23 7.38 12.35
C ASP A 8 -9.34 8.48 11.30
N CYS A 9 -8.75 8.24 10.12
CA CYS A 9 -8.65 9.20 9.03
C CYS A 9 -10.00 9.58 8.41
N ARG A 10 -11.08 8.84 8.71
CA ARG A 10 -12.44 9.24 8.31
C ARG A 10 -12.94 10.47 9.05
N GLN A 11 -12.43 10.72 10.27
CA GLN A 11 -12.92 11.79 11.15
C GLN A 11 -12.77 13.18 10.52
N ASP A 12 -11.74 13.41 9.71
CA ASP A 12 -11.51 14.68 9.02
C ASP A 12 -11.73 14.61 7.49
N ALA A 13 -12.10 13.45 6.96
CA ALA A 13 -12.44 13.26 5.54
C ALA A 13 -13.85 13.76 5.16
N ASN A 14 -14.66 14.20 6.12
CA ASN A 14 -16.04 14.70 5.90
C ASN A 14 -16.95 13.72 5.13
N ASN A 15 -16.96 12.44 5.51
CA ASN A 15 -17.70 11.36 4.85
C ASN A 15 -17.31 11.12 3.38
N LYS A 16 -16.12 11.56 2.98
CA LYS A 16 -15.54 11.27 1.67
C LYS A 16 -14.36 10.31 1.81
N ASP A 17 -13.79 9.94 0.68
CA ASP A 17 -12.58 9.12 0.59
C ASP A 17 -11.40 9.77 1.36
N PRO A 18 -10.88 9.12 2.42
CA PRO A 18 -9.78 9.67 3.22
C PRO A 18 -8.51 9.95 2.43
N ASP A 19 -8.13 9.15 1.43
CA ASP A 19 -6.93 9.40 0.61
C ASP A 19 -6.96 10.80 -0.03
N GLN A 20 -8.14 11.21 -0.53
CA GLN A 20 -8.33 12.51 -1.17
C GLN A 20 -8.68 13.65 -0.21
N HIS A 21 -9.29 13.34 0.94
CA HIS A 21 -9.97 14.35 1.75
C HIS A 21 -9.52 14.45 3.20
N SER A 22 -8.75 13.49 3.73
CA SER A 22 -8.16 13.59 5.06
C SER A 22 -6.87 14.40 5.02
N LEU A 23 -6.91 15.60 5.61
CA LEU A 23 -5.70 16.42 5.77
C LEU A 23 -4.70 15.76 6.73
N THR A 24 -5.21 15.03 7.72
CA THR A 24 -4.40 14.29 8.68
C THR A 24 -3.64 13.16 7.99
N LEU A 25 -4.32 12.32 7.20
CA LEU A 25 -3.69 11.24 6.44
C LEU A 25 -2.60 11.77 5.51
N LYS A 26 -2.91 12.81 4.72
CA LYS A 26 -1.94 13.47 3.84
C LYS A 26 -0.70 13.94 4.61
N ARG A 27 -0.88 14.57 5.78
CA ARG A 27 0.25 15.04 6.60
C ARG A 27 1.05 13.88 7.21
N TYR A 28 0.41 12.77 7.54
CA TYR A 28 1.09 11.57 8.01
C TYR A 28 1.96 10.95 6.93
N HIS A 29 1.43 10.75 5.72
CA HIS A 29 2.23 10.28 4.58
C HIS A 29 3.39 11.23 4.27
N ALA A 30 3.14 12.54 4.24
CA ALA A 30 4.18 13.53 3.99
C ALA A 30 5.34 13.41 5.00
N LYS A 31 5.01 13.14 6.27
CA LYS A 31 6.01 13.00 7.32
C LYS A 31 6.72 11.65 7.31
N LEU A 32 6.01 10.54 7.16
CA LEU A 32 6.58 9.19 7.19
C LEU A 32 7.55 8.95 6.04
N TRP A 33 7.16 9.42 4.86
CA TRP A 33 7.85 9.10 3.62
C TRP A 33 8.83 10.18 3.16
N THR A 34 8.91 11.29 3.90
CA THR A 34 10.05 12.22 3.78
C THR A 34 11.21 11.69 4.63
N LYS A 35 11.98 10.76 4.07
CA LYS A 35 13.15 10.15 4.71
C LYS A 35 14.19 9.69 3.67
N PRO A 36 15.42 9.35 4.10
CA PRO A 36 16.44 8.83 3.18
C PRO A 36 15.98 7.53 2.51
N LEU A 37 16.24 7.44 1.20
CA LEU A 37 16.24 6.21 0.42
C LEU A 37 17.42 5.31 0.81
N PRO A 38 17.41 4.01 0.47
CA PRO A 38 18.51 3.09 0.78
C PRO A 38 19.88 3.53 0.25
N ASN A 39 19.91 4.27 -0.86
CA ASN A 39 21.14 4.85 -1.42
C ASN A 39 21.59 6.17 -0.75
N GLY A 40 20.91 6.62 0.31
CA GLY A 40 21.21 7.84 1.06
C GLY A 40 20.63 9.13 0.47
N ARG A 41 20.02 9.09 -0.73
CA ARG A 41 19.32 10.25 -1.28
C ARG A 41 18.06 10.54 -0.47
N GLN A 42 17.67 11.80 -0.36
CA GLN A 42 16.47 12.18 0.37
C GLN A 42 15.23 12.03 -0.52
N LEU A 43 14.24 11.23 -0.08
CA LEU A 43 12.89 11.32 -0.63
C LEU A 43 12.13 12.42 0.11
N THR A 44 11.37 13.22 -0.63
CA THR A 44 10.54 14.30 -0.10
C THR A 44 9.12 14.18 -0.63
N MET A 45 8.14 14.56 0.19
CA MET A 45 6.73 14.59 -0.20
C MET A 45 6.29 16.04 -0.40
N LEU A 46 6.12 16.43 -1.66
CA LEU A 46 5.69 17.77 -2.05
C LEU A 46 4.17 17.86 -2.04
N ASP A 47 3.61 18.82 -1.30
CA ASP A 47 2.18 19.09 -1.26
C ASP A 47 1.81 20.11 -2.34
N GLN A 48 1.27 19.64 -3.47
CA GLN A 48 0.88 20.47 -4.63
C GLN A 48 -0.62 20.42 -4.93
N GLY A 49 -1.46 19.95 -3.99
CA GLY A 49 -2.91 19.92 -4.18
C GLY A 49 -3.59 18.77 -3.44
N ALA A 50 -4.41 18.02 -4.17
CA ALA A 50 -5.14 16.87 -3.63
C ALA A 50 -4.19 15.73 -3.23
N TYR A 51 -3.17 15.46 -4.06
CA TYR A 51 -2.21 14.39 -3.85
C TYR A 51 -0.81 14.92 -3.57
N LEU A 52 0.00 14.09 -2.90
CA LEU A 52 1.43 14.33 -2.72
C LEU A 52 2.20 13.92 -3.97
N ILE A 53 3.36 14.56 -4.16
CA ILE A 53 4.35 14.16 -5.16
C ILE A 53 5.60 13.72 -4.43
N ALA A 54 5.96 12.45 -4.59
CA ALA A 54 7.22 11.89 -4.12
C ALA A 54 8.36 12.39 -5.02
N SER A 55 9.42 12.94 -4.43
CA SER A 55 10.55 13.52 -5.17
C SER A 55 11.87 13.17 -4.51
N ASP A 56 12.79 12.63 -5.29
CA ASP A 56 14.19 12.39 -4.89
C ASP A 56 15.14 13.52 -5.36
N GLY A 57 14.56 14.61 -5.92
CA GLY A 57 15.26 15.73 -6.53
C GLY A 57 15.60 15.57 -8.02
N GLN A 58 15.49 14.36 -8.57
CA GLN A 58 15.74 14.06 -9.99
C GLN A 58 14.47 13.59 -10.71
N CYS A 59 13.67 12.77 -10.03
CA CYS A 59 12.40 12.26 -10.49
C CYS A 59 11.29 12.70 -9.53
N GLN A 60 10.09 12.93 -10.09
CA GLN A 60 8.89 13.30 -9.36
C GLN A 60 7.75 12.37 -9.77
N ILE A 61 7.16 11.69 -8.80
CA ILE A 61 6.09 10.72 -9.01
C ILE A 61 4.89 11.09 -8.12
N PRO A 62 3.75 11.48 -8.70
CA PRO A 62 2.50 11.64 -7.97
C PRO A 62 2.12 10.31 -7.28
N VAL A 63 1.72 10.39 -6.01
CA VAL A 63 1.35 9.20 -5.21
C VAL A 63 -0.03 9.36 -4.59
N SER A 64 -0.73 8.23 -4.46
CA SER A 64 -1.99 8.10 -3.73
C SER A 64 -1.87 6.93 -2.77
N SER A 65 -2.54 7.01 -1.62
CA SER A 65 -2.65 5.87 -0.71
C SER A 65 -3.79 4.94 -1.10
N ASP A 66 -3.73 3.72 -0.58
CA ASP A 66 -4.84 2.79 -0.60
C ASP A 66 -4.68 1.81 0.57
N ASN A 67 -5.78 1.19 0.96
CA ASN A 67 -5.82 0.36 2.15
C ASN A 67 -5.21 -1.03 1.89
N MET A 68 -4.24 -1.42 2.71
CA MET A 68 -3.68 -2.78 2.72
C MET A 68 -4.67 -3.81 3.25
N ALA A 69 -5.57 -3.40 4.14
CA ALA A 69 -6.70 -4.20 4.58
C ALA A 69 -7.83 -4.12 3.54
N ALA A 70 -7.96 -5.19 2.76
CA ALA A 70 -9.06 -5.29 1.82
C ALA A 70 -10.39 -5.46 2.57
N THR A 71 -11.44 -4.80 2.07
CA THR A 71 -12.82 -4.82 2.61
C THR A 71 -13.52 -6.15 2.31
N PHE A 72 -12.93 -7.25 2.78
CA PHE A 72 -13.39 -8.62 2.56
C PHE A 72 -14.80 -8.87 3.07
N GLU A 73 -15.26 -8.09 4.04
CA GLU A 73 -16.63 -8.17 4.56
C GLU A 73 -17.69 -7.83 3.50
N ALA A 74 -17.37 -6.93 2.57
CA ALA A 74 -18.28 -6.51 1.51
C ALA A 74 -18.42 -7.55 0.39
N TRP A 75 -17.56 -8.58 0.39
CA TRP A 75 -17.52 -9.56 -0.67
C TRP A 75 -18.56 -10.66 -0.47
N LYS A 76 -19.42 -10.86 -1.47
CA LYS A 76 -20.47 -11.90 -1.46
C LYS A 76 -19.92 -13.30 -1.16
N ARG A 77 -18.71 -13.62 -1.60
CA ARG A 77 -18.06 -14.92 -1.35
C ARG A 77 -17.71 -15.17 0.12
N ASN A 78 -17.55 -14.11 0.90
CA ASN A 78 -17.17 -14.17 2.31
C ASN A 78 -18.37 -14.10 3.26
N LYS A 79 -19.59 -13.94 2.73
CA LYS A 79 -20.82 -13.71 3.51
C LYS A 79 -20.97 -14.68 4.69
N LEU A 80 -20.75 -15.98 4.47
CA LEU A 80 -20.91 -16.98 5.53
C LEU A 80 -19.89 -16.81 6.66
N ILE A 81 -18.67 -16.38 6.35
CA ILE A 81 -17.63 -16.13 7.36
C ILE A 81 -18.02 -14.88 8.16
N VAL A 82 -18.39 -13.81 7.48
CA VAL A 82 -18.80 -12.54 8.10
C VAL A 82 -19.99 -12.74 9.05
N GLU A 83 -21.01 -13.51 8.63
CA GLU A 83 -22.19 -13.82 9.47
C GLU A 83 -21.85 -14.65 10.71
N GLN A 84 -20.73 -15.38 10.70
CA GLN A 84 -20.25 -16.17 11.84
C GLN A 84 -19.25 -15.42 12.72
N THR A 85 -18.73 -14.28 12.25
CA THR A 85 -17.77 -13.47 12.99
C THR A 85 -18.49 -12.60 14.03
N PRO A 86 -18.03 -12.59 15.30
CA PRO A 86 -18.57 -11.69 16.31
C PRO A 86 -18.52 -10.22 15.88
N GLN A 87 -19.58 -9.46 16.18
CA GLN A 87 -19.71 -8.07 15.75
C GLN A 87 -18.62 -7.15 16.31
N ASP A 88 -18.15 -7.41 17.53
CA ASP A 88 -17.05 -6.68 18.15
C ASP A 88 -15.72 -6.89 17.42
N VAL A 89 -15.48 -8.09 16.88
CA VAL A 89 -14.33 -8.38 16.02
C VAL A 89 -14.42 -7.61 14.70
N LEU A 90 -15.58 -7.61 14.03
CA LEU A 90 -15.78 -6.85 12.79
C LEU A 90 -15.57 -5.34 13.01
N THR A 91 -16.13 -4.79 14.09
CA THR A 91 -15.92 -3.39 14.47
C THR A 91 -14.46 -3.09 14.79
N ALA A 92 -13.74 -4.02 15.43
CA ALA A 92 -12.32 -3.84 15.72
C ALA A 92 -11.48 -3.79 14.44
N ILE A 93 -11.80 -4.63 13.44
CA ILE A 93 -11.16 -4.62 12.11
C ILE A 93 -11.42 -3.30 11.40
N ASP A 94 -12.69 -2.89 11.23
CA ASP A 94 -13.03 -1.61 10.56
C ASP A 94 -12.32 -0.42 11.23
N ASN A 95 -12.25 -0.39 12.56
CA ASN A 95 -11.55 0.71 13.26
C ASN A 95 -10.02 0.75 13.00
N VAL A 96 -9.40 -0.36 12.66
CA VAL A 96 -7.96 -0.44 12.32
C VAL A 96 -7.75 -0.01 10.87
N ASP A 97 -8.65 -0.39 9.97
CA ASP A 97 -8.53 -0.16 8.52
C ASP A 97 -8.34 1.31 8.17
N TRP A 98 -8.87 2.25 8.97
CA TRP A 98 -8.82 3.69 8.65
C TRP A 98 -7.69 4.45 9.34
N ARG A 99 -6.66 3.75 9.81
CA ARG A 99 -5.47 4.35 10.46
C ARG A 99 -4.31 4.36 9.49
N ILE A 100 -3.33 5.23 9.75
CA ILE A 100 -2.10 5.33 8.94
C ILE A 100 -1.35 4.00 8.79
N GLY A 101 -1.43 3.10 9.77
CA GLY A 101 -0.78 1.79 9.70
C GLY A 101 -1.38 0.83 8.67
N SER A 102 -2.59 1.12 8.17
CA SER A 102 -3.29 0.31 7.18
C SER A 102 -3.12 0.86 5.76
N GLU A 103 -2.45 2.00 5.60
CA GLU A 103 -2.35 2.74 4.34
C GLU A 103 -0.97 2.55 3.71
N ILE A 104 -0.93 2.25 2.41
CA ILE A 104 0.30 2.17 1.61
C ILE A 104 0.22 3.14 0.43
N ILE A 105 1.35 3.75 0.05
CA ILE A 105 1.39 4.66 -1.10
C ILE A 105 1.95 3.97 -2.35
N PHE A 106 1.35 4.28 -3.49
CA PHE A 106 1.84 3.88 -4.81
C PHE A 106 1.73 5.04 -5.81
N PRO A 107 2.45 4.98 -6.94
CA PRO A 107 2.27 5.91 -8.04
C PRO A 107 0.81 5.98 -8.50
N SER A 108 0.26 7.19 -8.57
CA SER A 108 -1.16 7.43 -8.86
C SER A 108 -1.45 7.73 -10.33
N GLU A 109 -0.42 8.07 -11.10
CA GLU A 109 -0.53 8.37 -12.52
C GLU A 109 -0.70 7.11 -13.37
N LEU A 110 -1.53 7.20 -14.41
CA LEU A 110 -1.71 6.10 -15.36
C LEU A 110 -0.53 6.03 -16.32
N ARG A 111 0.16 4.89 -16.33
CA ARG A 111 1.26 4.62 -17.26
C ARG A 111 0.89 3.53 -18.26
N GLY A 112 1.22 3.76 -19.52
CA GLY A 112 0.87 2.86 -20.63
C GLY A 112 -0.64 2.75 -20.92
N GLY A 113 -1.45 3.71 -20.44
CA GLY A 113 -2.90 3.76 -20.70
C GLY A 113 -3.72 2.64 -20.07
N THR A 114 -3.19 1.95 -19.05
CA THR A 114 -3.83 0.78 -18.44
C THR A 114 -4.33 1.06 -17.02
N GLN A 115 -3.79 0.39 -16.01
CA GLN A 115 -4.21 0.48 -14.61
C GLN A 115 -3.01 0.93 -13.75
N THR A 116 -3.31 1.71 -12.71
CA THR A 116 -2.39 1.95 -11.59
C THR A 116 -2.19 0.68 -10.77
N ILE A 117 -1.18 0.68 -9.89
CA ILE A 117 -0.93 -0.44 -8.97
C ILE A 117 -2.15 -0.69 -8.06
N ASN A 118 -2.68 0.35 -7.43
CA ASN A 118 -3.88 0.29 -6.57
C ASN A 118 -5.05 -0.39 -7.27
N ARG A 119 -5.29 -0.06 -8.54
CA ARG A 119 -6.37 -0.68 -9.32
C ARG A 119 -6.05 -2.13 -9.72
N ALA A 120 -4.80 -2.40 -10.11
CA ALA A 120 -4.40 -3.71 -10.60
C ALA A 120 -4.49 -4.80 -9.51
N ARG A 121 -4.08 -4.51 -8.27
CA ARG A 121 -4.18 -5.47 -7.16
C ARG A 121 -5.62 -5.94 -6.92
N GLY A 122 -6.60 -5.04 -7.01
CA GLY A 122 -8.02 -5.39 -6.84
C GLY A 122 -8.61 -6.11 -8.06
N TRP A 123 -8.14 -5.81 -9.27
CA TRP A 123 -8.68 -6.37 -10.52
C TRP A 123 -8.10 -7.75 -10.86
N ARG A 124 -6.86 -8.03 -10.47
CA ARG A 124 -6.24 -9.34 -10.69
C ARG A 124 -6.89 -10.35 -9.74
N ARG A 125 -7.79 -11.21 -10.25
CA ARG A 125 -8.50 -12.23 -9.45
C ARG A 125 -7.58 -13.12 -8.59
N LYS A 126 -6.37 -13.40 -9.08
CA LYS A 126 -5.34 -14.18 -8.37
C LYS A 126 -4.79 -13.46 -7.12
N ILE A 127 -4.85 -12.14 -7.09
CA ILE A 127 -4.48 -11.30 -5.95
C ILE A 127 -5.73 -11.00 -5.13
N GLY A 128 -6.76 -10.42 -5.77
CA GLY A 128 -7.98 -10.02 -5.10
C GLY A 128 -7.65 -9.06 -3.96
N ASP A 129 -6.91 -8.00 -4.24
CA ASP A 129 -6.62 -6.93 -3.30
C ASP A 129 -5.81 -7.30 -2.03
N ARG A 130 -5.49 -8.59 -1.85
CA ARG A 130 -4.69 -9.12 -0.76
C ARG A 130 -3.30 -8.50 -0.78
N PHE A 131 -2.97 -7.79 0.31
CA PHE A 131 -1.69 -7.11 0.39
C PHE A 131 -0.51 -8.09 0.53
N ASP A 132 -0.67 -9.21 1.24
CA ASP A 132 0.37 -10.26 1.31
C ASP A 132 0.74 -10.81 -0.08
N LEU A 133 -0.27 -11.10 -0.92
CA LEU A 133 -0.05 -11.50 -2.31
C LEU A 133 0.50 -10.36 -3.20
N THR A 134 0.13 -9.11 -2.90
CA THR A 134 0.68 -7.94 -3.60
C THR A 134 2.16 -7.77 -3.29
N LEU A 135 2.53 -7.91 -2.01
CA LEU A 135 3.90 -7.82 -1.52
C LEU A 135 4.76 -8.97 -2.07
N GLU A 136 4.22 -10.20 -2.14
CA GLU A 136 4.87 -11.33 -2.81
C GLU A 136 5.14 -11.03 -4.30
N CYS A 137 4.21 -10.38 -5.01
CA CYS A 137 4.47 -9.96 -6.38
C CYS A 137 5.60 -8.92 -6.47
N ILE A 138 5.71 -8.02 -5.49
CA ILE A 138 6.80 -7.02 -5.41
C ILE A 138 8.14 -7.72 -5.16
N ALA A 139 8.18 -8.68 -4.23
CA ALA A 139 9.37 -9.49 -3.94
C ALA A 139 9.87 -10.20 -5.21
N ARG A 140 8.97 -10.89 -5.93
CA ARG A 140 9.28 -11.54 -7.21
C ARG A 140 9.78 -10.57 -8.27
N TRP A 141 9.22 -9.36 -8.34
CA TRP A 141 9.68 -8.34 -9.30
C TRP A 141 11.15 -7.97 -9.06
N TYR A 142 11.57 -7.76 -7.81
CA TYR A 142 12.98 -7.49 -7.48
C TYR A 142 13.89 -8.69 -7.79
N GLN A 143 13.37 -9.92 -7.73
CA GLN A 143 14.10 -11.15 -8.06
C GLN A 143 14.11 -11.45 -9.57
N GLY A 144 13.36 -10.69 -10.37
CA GLY A 144 13.21 -10.94 -11.81
C GLY A 144 12.32 -12.15 -12.14
N GLU A 145 11.43 -12.52 -11.22
CA GLU A 145 10.51 -13.65 -11.35
C GLU A 145 9.12 -13.22 -11.82
N ASP A 146 8.37 -14.17 -12.41
CA ASP A 146 7.03 -13.92 -12.93
C ASP A 146 5.98 -13.79 -11.80
N SER A 147 5.01 -12.90 -12.01
CA SER A 147 3.88 -12.70 -11.10
C SER A 147 2.68 -12.07 -11.83
N PRO A 148 1.45 -12.17 -11.28
CA PRO A 148 0.27 -11.55 -11.87
C PRO A 148 0.32 -10.01 -12.05
N LEU A 149 1.33 -9.35 -11.45
CA LEU A 149 1.52 -7.90 -11.47
C LEU A 149 2.83 -7.47 -12.14
N ILE A 150 3.65 -8.39 -12.68
CA ILE A 150 4.96 -8.04 -13.28
C ILE A 150 4.83 -6.97 -14.36
N ASP A 151 3.84 -7.10 -15.25
CA ASP A 151 3.59 -6.16 -16.33
C ASP A 151 3.23 -4.76 -15.81
N VAL A 152 2.60 -4.70 -14.63
CA VAL A 152 2.22 -3.46 -13.96
C VAL A 152 3.44 -2.80 -13.37
N PHE A 153 4.24 -3.54 -12.61
CA PHE A 153 5.42 -3.02 -11.94
C PHE A 153 6.50 -2.55 -12.91
N ASP A 154 6.65 -3.20 -14.06
CA ASP A 154 7.57 -2.76 -15.11
C ASP A 154 7.28 -1.33 -15.61
N ARG A 155 6.02 -0.89 -15.59
CA ARG A 155 5.63 0.49 -15.97
C ARG A 155 5.97 1.52 -14.89
N TYR A 156 6.20 1.07 -13.66
CA TYR A 156 6.55 1.88 -12.49
C TYR A 156 7.96 1.54 -11.97
N ARG A 157 8.84 1.05 -12.85
CA ARG A 157 10.21 0.63 -12.51
C ARG A 157 11.00 1.72 -11.77
N ASP A 158 10.89 2.96 -12.21
CA ASP A 158 11.52 4.13 -11.59
C ASP A 158 11.12 4.33 -10.12
N PHE A 159 9.87 4.03 -9.76
CA PHE A 159 9.42 4.05 -8.37
C PHE A 159 10.07 2.94 -7.56
N PHE A 160 10.10 1.71 -8.07
CA PHE A 160 10.70 0.58 -7.34
C PHE A 160 12.23 0.69 -7.24
N GLU A 161 12.90 1.22 -8.28
CA GLU A 161 14.35 1.44 -8.27
C GLU A 161 14.82 2.38 -7.14
N TRP A 162 13.95 3.23 -6.60
CA TRP A 162 14.27 4.05 -5.43
C TRP A 162 14.69 3.23 -4.21
N PHE A 163 14.19 2.01 -4.07
CA PHE A 163 14.40 1.19 -2.88
C PHE A 163 15.52 0.17 -3.05
N GLY A 164 16.12 0.06 -4.24
CA GLY A 164 17.27 -0.80 -4.52
C GLY A 164 16.91 -2.28 -4.64
N ASP A 165 16.39 -2.88 -3.58
CA ASP A 165 15.95 -4.28 -3.51
C ASP A 165 14.68 -4.44 -2.65
N PHE A 166 14.22 -5.68 -2.50
CA PHE A 166 13.01 -5.98 -1.74
C PHE A 166 13.14 -5.64 -0.25
N GLN A 167 14.30 -5.89 0.35
CA GLN A 167 14.57 -5.53 1.74
C GLN A 167 14.49 -4.01 1.94
N GLY A 168 15.12 -3.24 1.04
CA GLY A 168 15.03 -1.79 1.04
C GLY A 168 13.60 -1.27 0.88
N TYR A 169 12.76 -1.94 0.09
CA TYR A 169 11.33 -1.62 -0.02
C TYR A 169 10.59 -1.87 1.30
N VAL A 170 10.76 -3.04 1.90
CA VAL A 170 10.15 -3.41 3.19
C VAL A 170 10.57 -2.45 4.30
N ASP A 171 11.87 -2.17 4.40
CA ASP A 171 12.42 -1.29 5.42
C ASP A 171 11.97 0.17 5.25
N PHE A 172 11.87 0.63 3.99
CA PHE A 172 11.37 1.96 3.71
C PHE A 172 9.88 2.09 4.04
N PHE A 173 9.04 1.11 3.76
CA PHE A 173 7.60 1.20 4.05
C PHE A 173 7.18 0.67 5.42
N LEU A 174 8.13 0.22 6.24
CA LEU A 174 7.89 -0.32 7.59
C LEU A 174 7.00 -1.58 7.56
N LEU A 175 7.29 -2.50 6.63
CA LEU A 175 6.48 -3.70 6.35
C LEU A 175 7.04 -4.96 7.04
N GLN A 176 7.84 -4.83 8.08
CA GLN A 176 8.52 -5.97 8.73
C GLN A 176 7.54 -7.02 9.26
N ASP A 177 6.33 -6.62 9.68
CA ASP A 177 5.30 -7.56 10.15
C ASP A 177 4.77 -8.50 9.05
N PHE A 178 5.04 -8.19 7.77
CA PHE A 178 4.63 -9.02 6.63
C PHE A 178 5.71 -9.99 6.15
N VAL A 179 6.91 -10.01 6.76
CA VAL A 179 8.01 -10.87 6.33
C VAL A 179 8.61 -11.68 7.48
N ASP A 180 9.32 -12.75 7.17
CA ASP A 180 10.17 -13.48 8.13
C ASP A 180 11.59 -12.87 8.23
N ASP A 181 12.45 -13.49 9.04
CA ASP A 181 13.83 -13.03 9.28
C ASP A 181 14.70 -13.12 8.00
N GLU A 182 14.28 -13.91 7.01
CA GLU A 182 14.89 -14.04 5.69
C GLU A 182 14.25 -13.14 4.61
N TYR A 183 13.40 -12.20 5.02
CA TYR A 183 12.64 -11.30 4.14
C TYR A 183 11.75 -12.06 3.12
N GLN A 184 11.26 -13.24 3.47
CA GLN A 184 10.21 -13.93 2.70
C GLN A 184 8.84 -13.45 3.17
N VAL A 185 7.90 -13.30 2.24
CA VAL A 185 6.57 -12.78 2.56
C VAL A 185 5.73 -13.83 3.30
N ASN A 186 5.18 -13.44 4.45
CA ASN A 186 4.25 -14.25 5.23
C ASN A 186 2.88 -14.31 4.54
N ILE A 187 2.64 -15.37 3.77
CA ILE A 187 1.34 -15.57 3.11
C ILE A 187 0.31 -16.08 4.12
N LEU A 188 -0.80 -15.35 4.26
CA LEU A 188 -1.78 -15.54 5.34
C LEU A 188 -2.71 -16.75 5.15
N THR A 189 -2.57 -17.48 4.05
CA THR A 189 -3.39 -18.66 3.71
C THR A 189 -2.57 -19.68 2.93
N ASN A 190 -3.12 -20.88 2.72
CA ASN A 190 -2.51 -21.88 1.85
C ASN A 190 -2.20 -21.28 0.46
N PHE A 191 -0.96 -21.43 0.03
CA PHE A 191 -0.45 -20.86 -1.21
C PHE A 191 0.23 -21.95 -2.04
N ASP A 192 -0.27 -22.18 -3.26
CA ASP A 192 0.26 -23.14 -4.24
C ASP A 192 0.50 -22.40 -5.57
N ASN A 193 1.23 -21.28 -5.48
CA ASN A 193 1.41 -20.32 -6.57
C ASN A 193 0.07 -19.67 -7.01
N PHE A 194 0.15 -18.47 -7.61
CA PHE A 194 -1.03 -17.64 -7.93
C PHE A 194 -2.09 -18.29 -8.82
#